data_AF-A0A8X7TE10-F1
#
_entry.id   AF-A0A8X7TE10-F1
#
_cell.length_a   1.000
_cell.length_b   1.000
_cell.length_c   1.000
_cell.angle_alpha   90.00
_cell.angle_beta   90.00
_cell.angle_gamma   90.00
#
_symmetry.space_group_name_H-M   'P 1'
#
loop_
_entity.id
_entity.type
_entity.pdbx_description
1 polymer ?
#
loop_
_entity_poly.entity_id
_entity_poly.type
_entity_poly.pdbx_seq_one_letter_code
_entity_poly.pdbx_strand_id
1 'polypeptide(L)'
;MEDSEKTIRHYSSKHKILLVGEGDFSFSLCLASAFGSATNITATSLDSEDELSKKYMDAMVNVRMLTRFGCDVQHEVNVHTMSFDNSVSLRRYDRIVFNFPHAGSRFFGREFSSNAIEGHRVLVQGFLENAKEMLEENGEIHITHKTTYPFSDWEIKSLAKAEGLKLVKESKFELSHYPGYTNKRVVDVG
;
A
#
# COMPACT_ATOMS: atom_id res chain seq x y z
N MET A 1 -1.55 8.16 31.30
CA MET A 1 -2.36 8.97 30.38
C MET A 1 -2.66 8.07 29.20
N GLU A 2 -3.92 7.69 29.00
CA GLU A 2 -4.31 7.02 27.76
C GLU A 2 -4.10 8.01 26.61
N ASP A 3 -3.28 7.65 25.64
CA ASP A 3 -3.06 8.47 24.46
C ASP A 3 -4.40 8.55 23.70
N SER A 4 -4.96 9.76 23.59
CA SER A 4 -6.24 9.98 22.91
C SER A 4 -6.13 9.54 21.45
N GLU A 5 -7.16 8.87 20.92
CA GLU A 5 -7.20 8.41 19.53
C GLU A 5 -6.94 9.55 18.55
N LYS A 6 -5.96 9.37 17.67
CA LYS A 6 -5.65 10.31 16.58
C LYS A 6 -6.09 9.70 15.27
N THR A 7 -6.66 10.52 14.40
CA THR A 7 -7.19 10.06 13.11
C THR A 7 -6.67 10.93 11.96
N ILE A 8 -6.46 10.29 10.82
CA ILE A 8 -6.20 10.94 9.54
C ILE A 8 -7.06 10.26 8.47
N ARG A 9 -8.08 10.98 8.01
CA ARG A 9 -9.05 10.49 7.02
C ARG A 9 -9.70 9.17 7.44
N HIS A 10 -9.28 8.07 6.84
CA HIS A 10 -9.85 6.73 7.04
C HIS A 10 -9.04 5.87 8.03
N TYR A 11 -7.95 6.43 8.58
CA TYR A 11 -7.01 5.72 9.43
C TYR A 11 -7.02 6.29 10.85
N SER A 12 -6.92 5.40 11.82
CA SER A 12 -6.88 5.71 13.25
C SER A 12 -5.60 5.14 13.86
N SER A 13 -5.06 5.80 14.88
CA SER A 13 -3.94 5.31 15.69
C SER A 13 -4.27 4.04 16.47
N LYS A 14 -5.54 3.63 16.52
CA LYS A 14 -5.98 2.35 17.10
C LYS A 14 -6.01 1.19 16.10
N HIS A 15 -5.94 1.45 14.80
CA HIS A 15 -5.89 0.40 13.79
C HIS A 15 -4.50 -0.24 13.74
N LYS A 16 -4.43 -1.56 13.57
CA LYS A 16 -3.25 -2.24 13.02
C LYS A 16 -3.26 -2.07 11.50
N ILE A 17 -2.24 -1.42 10.96
CA ILE A 17 -2.19 -1.02 9.55
C ILE A 17 -1.03 -1.72 8.85
N LEU A 18 -1.32 -2.42 7.76
CA LEU A 18 -0.32 -2.91 6.80
C LEU A 18 -0.34 -2.02 5.56
N LEU A 19 0.81 -1.44 5.21
CA LEU A 19 1.01 -0.63 4.00
C LEU A 19 1.88 -1.46 3.04
N VAL A 20 1.33 -1.80 1.87
CA VAL A 20 1.94 -2.75 0.94
C VAL A 20 2.46 -2.05 -0.29
N GLY A 21 3.69 -2.39 -0.70
CA GLY A 21 4.29 -1.88 -1.93
C GLY A 21 4.66 -0.40 -1.85
N GLU A 22 5.08 0.06 -0.67
CA GLU A 22 5.60 1.40 -0.48
C GLU A 22 6.83 1.62 -1.38
N GLY A 23 6.80 2.75 -2.11
CA GLY A 23 7.95 3.20 -2.90
C GLY A 23 8.96 3.90 -2.00
N ASP A 24 8.77 5.20 -1.77
CA ASP A 24 9.65 5.99 -0.90
C ASP A 24 9.21 6.02 0.58
N PHE A 25 8.22 5.22 0.98
CA PHE A 25 7.67 5.16 2.34
C PHE A 25 7.05 6.48 2.85
N SER A 26 6.83 7.48 1.98
CA SER A 26 6.31 8.79 2.40
C SER A 26 4.86 8.73 2.87
N PHE A 27 4.05 7.78 2.38
CA PHE A 27 2.69 7.60 2.85
C PHE A 27 2.67 7.04 4.27
N SER A 28 3.47 6.00 4.53
CA SER A 28 3.70 5.46 5.86
C SER A 28 4.14 6.54 6.85
N LEU A 29 5.12 7.36 6.45
CA LEU A 29 5.64 8.43 7.30
C LEU A 29 4.58 9.51 7.59
N CYS A 30 3.71 9.81 6.62
CA CYS A 30 2.59 10.73 6.82
C CYS A 30 1.63 10.22 7.91
N LEU A 31 1.25 8.93 7.87
CA LEU A 31 0.39 8.34 8.91
C LEU A 31 1.09 8.32 10.27
N ALA A 32 2.36 7.89 10.31
CA ALA A 32 3.17 7.87 11.53
C ALA A 32 3.26 9.26 12.18
N SER A 33 3.47 10.30 11.38
CA SER A 33 3.57 11.68 11.85
C SER A 33 2.23 12.19 12.39
N ALA A 34 1.12 11.86 11.73
CA ALA A 34 -0.23 12.25 12.18
C ALA A 34 -0.61 11.56 13.50
N PHE A 35 -0.19 10.31 13.70
CA PHE A 35 -0.41 9.58 14.95
C PHE A 35 0.61 9.93 16.03
N GLY A 36 1.78 10.47 15.64
CA GLY A 36 2.92 10.68 16.53
C GLY A 36 3.60 9.37 16.99
N SER A 37 3.26 8.26 16.35
CA SER A 37 3.78 6.91 16.58
C SER A 37 3.50 6.05 15.35
N ALA A 38 4.27 4.98 15.15
CA ALA A 38 4.06 3.99 14.11
C ALA A 38 4.10 2.55 14.65
N THR A 39 3.99 2.35 15.97
CA THR A 39 4.02 1.01 16.60
C THR A 39 2.89 0.08 16.13
N ASN A 40 1.85 0.65 15.55
CA ASN A 40 0.69 -0.03 14.95
C ASN A 40 0.79 -0.17 13.42
N ILE A 41 1.90 0.25 12.81
CA ILE A 41 2.10 0.25 11.35
C ILE A 41 3.17 -0.78 11.00
N THR A 42 2.86 -1.62 10.02
CA THR A 42 3.82 -2.41 9.25
C THR A 42 3.88 -1.87 7.83
N ALA A 43 5.03 -1.39 7.40
CA ALA A 43 5.24 -0.81 6.07
C ALA A 43 6.14 -1.72 5.24
N THR A 44 5.70 -2.06 4.03
CA THR A 44 6.40 -3.04 3.19
C THR A 44 6.71 -2.54 1.81
N SER A 45 7.84 -2.96 1.25
CA SER A 45 8.19 -2.76 -0.16
C SER A 45 8.41 -4.10 -0.86
N LEU A 46 8.23 -4.11 -2.19
CA LEU A 46 8.69 -5.22 -3.03
C LEU A 46 10.21 -5.14 -3.26
N ASP A 47 10.72 -3.92 -3.42
CA ASP A 47 12.15 -3.67 -3.59
C ASP A 47 12.91 -3.97 -2.30
N SER A 48 14.13 -4.48 -2.44
CA SER A 48 15.11 -4.59 -1.34
C SER A 48 15.58 -3.21 -0.88
N GLU A 49 16.16 -3.11 0.32
CA GLU A 49 16.75 -1.87 0.83
C GLU A 49 17.80 -1.28 -0.13
N ASP A 50 18.65 -2.14 -0.71
CA ASP A 50 19.66 -1.76 -1.69
C ASP A 50 19.07 -1.18 -2.98
N GLU A 51 17.93 -1.71 -3.44
CA GLU A 51 17.24 -1.16 -4.62
C GLU A 51 16.54 0.15 -4.31
N LEU A 52 15.89 0.26 -3.15
CA LEU A 52 15.25 1.49 -2.68
C LEU A 52 16.25 2.63 -2.59
N SER A 53 17.43 2.39 -2.01
CA SER A 53 18.48 3.40 -1.88
C SER A 53 18.98 3.94 -3.23
N LYS A 54 18.90 3.14 -4.29
CA LYS A 54 19.27 3.53 -5.66
C LYS A 54 18.13 4.25 -6.39
N LYS A 55 16.88 3.82 -6.18
CA LYS A 55 15.70 4.34 -6.88
C LYS A 55 15.16 5.64 -6.27
N TYR A 56 15.24 5.79 -4.95
CA TYR A 56 14.57 6.85 -4.22
C TYR A 56 15.51 7.44 -3.17
N MET A 57 16.13 8.59 -3.49
CA MET A 57 17.11 9.25 -2.63
C MET A 57 16.58 9.49 -1.19
N ASP A 58 15.29 9.80 -1.07
CA ASP A 58 14.64 10.09 0.21
C ASP A 58 14.06 8.86 0.93
N ALA A 59 13.97 7.69 0.26
CA ALA A 59 13.33 6.50 0.86
C ALA A 59 14.03 6.08 2.15
N MET A 60 15.37 6.11 2.17
CA MET A 60 16.14 5.72 3.35
C MET A 60 16.00 6.72 4.51
N VAL A 61 15.72 7.99 4.21
CA VAL A 61 15.38 8.98 5.24
C VAL A 61 14.03 8.67 5.85
N ASN A 62 13.03 8.38 5.01
CA ASN A 62 11.68 8.03 5.46
C ASN A 62 11.65 6.73 6.27
N VAL A 63 12.32 5.68 5.80
CA VAL A 63 12.48 4.40 6.52
C VAL A 63 13.12 4.63 7.88
N ARG A 64 14.21 5.40 7.96
CA ARG A 64 14.86 5.71 9.25
C ARG A 64 13.93 6.45 10.21
N MET A 65 13.16 7.41 9.71
CA MET A 65 12.18 8.12 10.53
C MET A 65 11.05 7.20 11.01
N LEU A 66 10.58 6.30 10.14
CA LEU A 66 9.58 5.28 10.49
C LEU A 66 10.06 4.33 11.58
N THR A 67 11.29 3.82 11.48
CA THR A 67 11.89 2.99 12.53
C THR A 67 11.97 3.75 13.86
N ARG A 68 12.28 5.07 13.83
CA ARG A 68 12.27 5.92 15.05
C ARG A 68 10.87 6.12 15.63
N PHE A 69 9.83 6.11 14.80
CA PHE A 69 8.43 6.10 15.25
C PHE A 69 7.97 4.72 15.75
N GLY A 70 8.81 3.68 15.64
CA GLY A 70 8.48 2.31 16.05
C GLY A 70 7.76 1.50 14.98
N CYS A 71 7.80 1.93 13.71
CA CYS A 71 7.25 1.18 12.58
C CYS A 71 8.00 -0.13 12.38
N ASP A 72 7.27 -1.19 12.07
CA ASP A 72 7.85 -2.41 11.52
C ASP A 72 8.03 -2.24 10.01
N VAL A 73 9.28 -2.18 9.53
CA VAL A 73 9.59 -2.01 8.11
C VAL A 73 10.11 -3.34 7.57
N GLN A 74 9.48 -3.85 6.51
CA GLN A 74 9.83 -5.13 5.89
C GLN A 74 10.05 -4.94 4.38
N HIS A 75 11.10 -5.54 3.84
CA HIS A 75 11.42 -5.45 2.42
C HIS A 75 11.13 -6.79 1.73
N GLU A 76 11.12 -6.78 0.39
CA GLU A 76 10.93 -7.97 -0.44
C GLU A 76 9.60 -8.71 -0.20
N VAL A 77 8.54 -7.97 0.19
CA VAL A 77 7.21 -8.52 0.41
C VAL A 77 6.44 -8.55 -0.91
N ASN A 78 6.22 -9.75 -1.45
CA ASN A 78 5.44 -9.96 -2.67
C ASN A 78 3.95 -10.15 -2.36
N VAL A 79 3.09 -9.36 -3.00
CA VAL A 79 1.63 -9.42 -2.82
C VAL A 79 1.01 -10.78 -3.12
N HIS A 80 1.66 -11.61 -3.93
CA HIS A 80 1.19 -12.95 -4.28
C HIS A 80 1.49 -14.01 -3.22
N THR A 81 2.41 -13.72 -2.28
CA THR A 81 2.84 -14.67 -1.25
C THR A 81 2.76 -14.08 0.16
N MET A 82 2.25 -12.85 0.29
CA MET A 82 2.37 -12.09 1.53
C MET A 82 1.63 -12.73 2.71
N SER A 83 0.65 -13.61 2.46
CA SER A 83 -0.13 -14.28 3.50
C SER A 83 0.48 -15.57 4.03
N PHE A 84 1.64 -16.03 3.52
CA PHE A 84 2.24 -17.29 4.00
C PHE A 84 3.78 -17.37 3.93
N ASP A 85 4.47 -16.51 3.18
CA ASP A 85 5.92 -16.65 2.93
C ASP A 85 6.76 -15.52 3.55
N ASN A 86 6.35 -14.97 4.70
CA ASN A 86 7.11 -13.94 5.43
C ASN A 86 6.58 -13.71 6.85
N SER A 87 7.30 -12.91 7.63
CA SER A 87 6.92 -12.51 9.00
C SER A 87 5.61 -11.70 9.09
N VAL A 88 5.24 -10.96 8.04
CA VAL A 88 4.01 -10.14 7.98
C VAL A 88 2.76 -11.02 8.04
N SER A 89 2.83 -12.23 7.49
CA SER A 89 1.75 -13.25 7.52
C SER A 89 1.33 -13.69 8.93
N LEU A 90 2.19 -13.48 9.95
CA LEU A 90 1.92 -13.90 11.32
C LEU A 90 0.94 -12.98 12.06
N ARG A 91 0.47 -11.91 11.42
CA ARG A 91 -0.39 -10.88 12.01
C ARG A 91 -1.65 -10.69 11.19
N ARG A 92 -2.69 -10.20 11.87
CA ARG A 92 -3.91 -9.71 11.25
C ARG A 92 -4.01 -8.20 11.38
N TYR A 93 -4.67 -7.55 10.42
CA TYR A 93 -4.72 -6.10 10.30
C TYR A 93 -6.16 -5.58 10.18
N ASP A 94 -6.41 -4.42 10.81
CA ASP A 94 -7.65 -3.67 10.63
C ASP A 94 -7.70 -2.99 9.26
N ARG A 95 -6.53 -2.57 8.75
CA ARG A 95 -6.41 -1.89 7.45
C ARG A 95 -5.22 -2.46 6.68
N ILE A 96 -5.47 -2.93 5.46
CA ILE A 96 -4.42 -3.32 4.51
C ILE A 96 -4.51 -2.40 3.30
N VAL A 97 -3.47 -1.61 3.05
CA VAL A 97 -3.50 -0.52 2.06
C VAL A 97 -2.52 -0.81 0.93
N PHE A 98 -2.98 -0.65 -0.31
CA PHE A 98 -2.14 -0.70 -1.50
C PHE A 98 -2.41 0.51 -2.39
N ASN A 99 -1.49 1.47 -2.36
CA ASN A 99 -1.65 2.74 -3.05
C ASN A 99 -1.06 2.70 -4.46
N PHE A 100 -1.90 2.97 -5.46
CA PHE A 100 -1.52 3.05 -6.88
C PHE A 100 -0.73 1.83 -7.38
N PRO A 101 -1.27 0.61 -7.20
CA PRO A 101 -0.59 -0.62 -7.60
C PRO A 101 -0.20 -0.59 -9.09
N HIS A 102 0.97 -1.11 -9.44
CA HIS A 102 1.46 -1.13 -10.83
C HIS A 102 2.35 -2.36 -11.09
N ALA A 103 2.11 -3.07 -12.20
CA ALA A 103 2.85 -4.29 -12.56
C ALA A 103 4.25 -4.01 -13.16
N GLY A 104 4.88 -2.90 -12.75
CA GLY A 104 6.20 -2.48 -13.22
C GLY A 104 6.23 -1.76 -14.58
N SER A 105 7.41 -1.26 -14.95
CA SER A 105 7.65 -0.37 -16.10
C SER A 105 7.68 -1.05 -17.46
N ARG A 106 7.51 -2.38 -17.51
CA ARG A 106 7.53 -3.17 -18.76
C ARG A 106 6.50 -2.69 -19.80
N PHE A 107 5.46 -2.00 -19.34
CA PHE A 107 4.38 -1.47 -20.16
C PHE A 107 4.38 0.06 -20.30
N PHE A 108 5.47 0.74 -19.92
CA PHE A 108 5.55 2.19 -20.02
C PHE A 108 5.26 2.67 -21.46
N GLY A 109 4.31 3.60 -21.59
CA GLY A 109 3.81 4.09 -22.89
C GLY A 109 2.87 3.13 -23.62
N ARG A 110 2.54 1.97 -23.03
CA ARG A 110 1.63 0.93 -23.56
C ARG A 110 0.62 0.46 -22.51
N GLU A 111 0.31 1.32 -21.54
CA GLU A 111 -0.65 1.10 -20.44
C GLU A 111 -2.06 0.73 -20.92
N PHE A 112 -2.40 1.08 -22.17
CA PHE A 112 -3.68 0.75 -22.81
C PHE A 112 -3.70 -0.63 -23.50
N SER A 113 -2.56 -1.30 -23.60
CA SER A 113 -2.51 -2.62 -24.24
C SER A 113 -3.16 -3.68 -23.35
N SER A 114 -3.85 -4.64 -23.96
CA SER A 114 -4.52 -5.73 -23.22
C SER A 114 -3.56 -6.50 -22.31
N ASN A 115 -2.31 -6.70 -22.73
CA ASN A 115 -1.29 -7.36 -21.90
C ASN A 115 -0.90 -6.54 -20.67
N ALA A 116 -0.84 -5.20 -20.79
CA ALA A 116 -0.57 -4.33 -19.65
C ALA A 116 -1.75 -4.39 -18.67
N ILE A 117 -2.97 -4.18 -19.17
CA ILE A 117 -4.21 -4.25 -18.39
C ILE A 117 -4.29 -5.58 -17.64
N GLU A 118 -4.04 -6.70 -18.31
CA GLU A 118 -4.06 -8.01 -17.68
C GLU A 118 -2.99 -8.17 -16.60
N GLY A 119 -1.75 -7.69 -16.84
CA GLY A 119 -0.70 -7.70 -15.83
C GLY A 119 -1.08 -6.93 -14.56
N HIS A 120 -1.74 -5.78 -14.71
CA HIS A 120 -2.25 -5.01 -13.57
C HIS A 120 -3.39 -5.72 -12.84
N ARG A 121 -4.30 -6.37 -13.58
CA ARG A 121 -5.40 -7.14 -13.00
C ARG A 121 -4.88 -8.32 -12.19
N VAL A 122 -3.91 -9.07 -12.72
CA VAL A 122 -3.25 -10.17 -12.01
C VAL A 122 -2.59 -9.69 -10.73
N LEU A 123 -1.87 -8.56 -10.77
CA LEU A 123 -1.25 -7.97 -9.59
C LEU A 123 -2.29 -7.63 -8.51
N VAL A 124 -3.36 -6.94 -8.89
CA VAL A 124 -4.40 -6.52 -7.95
C VAL A 124 -5.18 -7.72 -7.41
N GLN A 125 -5.47 -8.71 -8.26
CA GLN A 125 -6.16 -9.93 -7.84
C GLN A 125 -5.31 -10.72 -6.83
N GLY A 126 -4.02 -10.92 -7.09
CA GLY A 126 -3.13 -11.62 -6.16
C GLY A 126 -3.00 -10.90 -4.81
N PHE A 127 -2.95 -9.57 -4.83
CA PHE A 127 -3.01 -8.77 -3.60
C PHE A 127 -4.33 -8.99 -2.84
N LEU A 128 -5.49 -8.92 -3.51
CA LEU A 128 -6.80 -9.11 -2.87
C LEU A 128 -6.94 -10.52 -2.27
N GLU A 129 -6.49 -11.53 -3.02
CA GLU A 129 -6.48 -12.94 -2.60
C GLU A 129 -5.64 -13.14 -1.32
N ASN A 130 -4.47 -12.51 -1.21
CA ASN A 130 -3.62 -12.64 -0.03
C ASN A 130 -4.09 -11.75 1.13
N ALA A 131 -4.50 -10.50 0.83
CA ALA A 131 -4.88 -9.53 1.84
C ALA A 131 -6.11 -9.99 2.64
N LYS A 132 -7.09 -10.63 1.99
CA LYS A 132 -8.31 -11.10 2.67
C LYS A 132 -8.02 -12.11 3.79
N GLU A 133 -6.98 -12.93 3.63
CA GLU A 133 -6.57 -13.94 4.63
C GLU A 133 -5.90 -13.30 5.85
N MET A 134 -5.45 -12.05 5.72
CA MET A 134 -4.71 -11.30 6.74
C MET A 134 -5.57 -10.23 7.45
N LEU A 135 -6.86 -10.17 7.17
CA LEU A 135 -7.76 -9.23 7.84
C LEU A 135 -8.09 -9.68 9.27
N GLU A 136 -8.22 -8.71 10.17
CA GLU A 136 -8.95 -8.87 11.43
C GLU A 136 -10.47 -8.90 11.18
N GLU A 137 -11.24 -9.22 12.21
CA GLU A 137 -12.69 -9.05 12.18
C GLU A 137 -13.05 -7.58 11.88
N ASN A 138 -13.91 -7.34 10.88
CA ASN A 138 -14.24 -6.01 10.36
C ASN A 138 -13.06 -5.24 9.72
N GLY A 139 -11.97 -5.93 9.37
CA GLY A 139 -10.87 -5.35 8.64
C GLY A 139 -11.26 -4.89 7.23
N GLU A 140 -10.54 -3.90 6.70
CA GLU A 140 -10.79 -3.34 5.36
C GLU A 140 -9.52 -3.35 4.51
N ILE A 141 -9.69 -3.69 3.23
CA ILE A 141 -8.66 -3.53 2.20
C ILE A 141 -8.89 -2.21 1.47
N HIS A 142 -7.87 -1.37 1.42
CA HIS A 142 -7.92 -0.03 0.83
C HIS A 142 -7.02 0.00 -0.40
N ILE A 143 -7.60 0.16 -1.58
CA ILE A 143 -6.84 0.36 -2.83
C ILE A 143 -7.09 1.77 -3.33
N THR A 144 -6.01 2.54 -3.50
CA THR A 144 -6.07 3.83 -4.17
C THR A 144 -5.72 3.63 -5.64
N HIS A 145 -6.61 4.04 -6.54
CA HIS A 145 -6.41 3.84 -7.99
C HIS A 145 -6.98 4.99 -8.82
N LYS A 146 -6.43 5.18 -10.03
CA LYS A 146 -7.00 6.09 -11.02
C LYS A 146 -8.27 5.49 -11.63
N THR A 147 -9.28 6.30 -11.83
CA THR A 147 -10.59 5.83 -12.34
C THR A 147 -10.85 6.17 -13.80
N THR A 148 -9.91 6.83 -14.48
CA THR A 148 -10.00 7.15 -15.91
C THR A 148 -9.35 6.05 -16.75
N TYR A 149 -9.81 5.87 -17.99
CA TYR A 149 -9.14 5.00 -18.96
C TYR A 149 -7.64 5.33 -19.09
N PRO A 150 -6.74 4.34 -19.25
CA PRO A 150 -6.98 2.88 -19.30
C PRO A 150 -7.12 2.20 -17.94
N PHE A 151 -6.93 2.93 -16.85
CA PHE A 151 -6.91 2.39 -15.49
C PHE A 151 -8.28 1.86 -15.02
N SER A 152 -9.37 2.40 -15.57
CA SER A 152 -10.74 1.91 -15.34
C SER A 152 -10.93 0.45 -15.72
N ASP A 153 -10.23 -0.04 -16.74
CA ASP A 153 -10.41 -1.37 -17.34
C ASP A 153 -9.78 -2.48 -16.49
N TRP A 154 -9.11 -2.09 -15.40
CA TRP A 154 -8.65 -3.05 -14.38
C TRP A 154 -9.82 -3.63 -13.60
N GLU A 155 -10.98 -2.94 -13.60
CA GLU A 155 -12.22 -3.38 -12.96
C GLU A 155 -12.02 -3.93 -11.54
N ILE A 156 -11.26 -3.21 -10.71
CA ILE A 156 -10.84 -3.64 -9.36
C ILE A 156 -12.02 -4.14 -8.51
N LYS A 157 -13.20 -3.52 -8.64
CA LYS A 157 -14.42 -3.93 -7.92
C LYS A 157 -14.87 -5.33 -8.32
N SER A 158 -14.79 -5.67 -9.60
CA SER A 158 -15.12 -6.99 -10.15
C SER A 158 -14.11 -8.03 -9.66
N LEU A 159 -12.81 -7.70 -9.65
CA LEU A 159 -11.77 -8.56 -9.10
C LEU A 159 -12.01 -8.84 -7.60
N ALA A 160 -12.26 -7.81 -6.81
CA ALA A 160 -12.55 -7.96 -5.38
C ALA A 160 -13.78 -8.84 -5.13
N LYS A 161 -14.86 -8.65 -5.92
CA LYS A 161 -16.05 -9.48 -5.83
C LYS A 161 -15.76 -10.96 -6.15
N ALA A 162 -14.91 -11.24 -7.14
CA ALA A 162 -14.50 -12.60 -7.47
C ALA A 162 -13.74 -13.28 -6.32
N GLU A 163 -12.97 -12.50 -5.55
CA GLU A 163 -12.27 -12.97 -4.34
C GLU A 163 -13.17 -13.11 -3.09
N GLY A 164 -14.47 -12.84 -3.22
CA GLY A 164 -15.43 -12.92 -2.11
C GLY A 164 -15.51 -11.64 -1.25
N LEU A 165 -14.85 -10.56 -1.67
CA LEU A 165 -14.88 -9.28 -0.96
C LEU A 165 -16.09 -8.44 -1.38
N LYS A 166 -16.53 -7.56 -0.46
CA LYS A 166 -17.61 -6.61 -0.69
C LYS A 166 -17.07 -5.19 -0.64
N LEU A 167 -17.50 -4.37 -1.60
CA LEU A 167 -17.21 -2.94 -1.56
C LEU A 167 -17.93 -2.28 -0.37
N VAL A 168 -17.16 -1.68 0.53
CA VAL A 168 -17.68 -0.93 1.69
C VAL A 168 -17.96 0.52 1.30
N LYS A 169 -16.99 1.19 0.67
CA LYS A 169 -17.06 2.62 0.37
C LYS A 169 -16.12 2.99 -0.78
N GLU A 170 -16.48 4.05 -1.50
CA GLU A 170 -15.60 4.79 -2.41
C GLU A 170 -15.41 6.21 -1.89
N SER A 171 -14.19 6.73 -2.01
CA SER A 171 -13.90 8.13 -1.69
C SER A 171 -12.85 8.68 -2.63
N LYS A 172 -12.93 9.97 -2.93
CA LYS A 172 -11.91 10.65 -3.72
C LYS A 172 -10.61 10.74 -2.91
N PHE A 173 -9.51 10.31 -3.50
CA PHE A 173 -8.18 10.51 -2.94
C PHE A 173 -7.68 11.90 -3.29
N GLU A 174 -7.31 12.69 -2.28
CA GLU A 174 -6.74 14.02 -2.47
C GLU A 174 -5.38 14.08 -1.79
N LEU A 175 -4.33 14.39 -2.55
CA LEU A 175 -2.96 14.45 -2.05
C LEU A 175 -2.80 15.46 -0.90
N SER A 176 -3.57 16.55 -0.90
CA SER A 176 -3.59 17.55 0.16
C SER A 176 -3.99 16.99 1.53
N HIS A 177 -4.69 15.85 1.58
CA HIS A 177 -5.04 15.20 2.84
C HIS A 177 -3.87 14.41 3.47
N TYR A 178 -2.78 14.21 2.73
CA TYR A 178 -1.61 13.44 3.18
C TYR A 178 -0.34 14.27 3.02
N PRO A 179 -0.08 15.22 3.94
CA PRO A 179 1.11 16.08 3.87
C PRO A 179 2.39 15.26 3.85
N GLY A 180 3.29 15.60 2.92
CA GLY A 180 4.57 14.90 2.74
C GLY A 180 4.50 13.64 1.86
N TYR A 181 3.31 13.11 1.57
CA TYR A 181 3.17 11.97 0.66
C TYR A 181 3.47 12.37 -0.78
N THR A 182 4.36 11.63 -1.43
CA THR A 182 4.62 11.74 -2.87
C THR A 182 4.35 10.41 -3.56
N ASN A 183 3.47 10.39 -4.55
CA ASN A 183 3.31 9.20 -5.39
C ASN A 183 4.53 9.07 -6.32
N LYS A 184 5.38 8.08 -6.07
CA LYS A 184 6.50 7.73 -6.94
C LYS A 184 6.05 6.74 -8.01
N ARG A 185 6.41 6.99 -9.27
CA ARG A 185 6.31 5.96 -10.33
C ARG A 185 7.65 5.25 -10.46
N VAL A 186 7.63 4.00 -10.94
CA VAL A 186 8.82 3.18 -11.24
C VAL A 186 9.79 3.84 -12.27
N VAL A 187 9.46 5.02 -12.79
CA VAL A 187 10.27 5.81 -13.73
C VAL A 187 10.73 7.17 -13.19
N ASP A 188 10.52 7.50 -11.92
CA ASP A 188 11.08 8.72 -11.32
C ASP A 188 12.57 8.53 -10.95
N VAL A 189 13.36 8.07 -11.91
CA VAL A 189 14.81 8.32 -11.94
C VAL A 189 14.97 9.45 -12.95
N GLY A 190 15.31 10.64 -12.43
CA GLY A 190 15.61 11.82 -13.24
C GLY A 190 16.78 11.60 -14.20
#